data_AF-A0A5N9G4R6-F1
#
_entry.id   AF-A0A5N9G4R6-F1
#
_cell.length_a   1.000
_cell.length_b   1.000
_cell.length_c   1.000
_cell.angle_alpha   90.00
_cell.angle_beta   90.00
_cell.angle_gamma   90.00
#
_symmetry.space_group_name_H-M   'P 1'
#
loop_
_entity.id
_entity.type
_entity.pdbx_description
1 polymer ?
#
loop_
_entity_poly.entity_id
_entity_poly.type
_entity_poly.pdbx_seq_one_letter_code
_entity_poly.pdbx_strand_id
1 'polypeptide(L)'
;MIKKIVGFTSLGCMGCFGVLGLFVGLLLLALLIIKLVWAWTVPDLFPGAVEQGLIAESLTWWTAFKLAILVALLGSLAGIRRSS
;
A
#
# COMPACT_ATOMS: atom_id res chain seq x y z
N MET A 1 -27.26 -31.01 2.05
CA MET A 1 -27.05 -29.53 2.02
C MET A 1 -25.58 -29.07 2.12
N ILE A 2 -24.61 -29.96 2.39
CA ILE A 2 -23.18 -29.58 2.54
C ILE A 2 -22.42 -29.35 1.21
N LYS A 3 -22.88 -29.90 0.09
CA LYS A 3 -22.20 -29.74 -1.22
C LYS A 3 -22.25 -28.34 -1.83
N LYS A 4 -23.21 -27.47 -1.44
CA LYS A 4 -23.33 -26.11 -2.01
C LYS A 4 -22.27 -25.13 -1.49
N ILE A 5 -21.74 -25.34 -0.29
CA ILE A 5 -20.77 -24.43 0.35
C ILE A 5 -19.38 -24.58 -0.28
N VAL A 6 -19.02 -25.79 -0.73
CA VAL A 6 -17.73 -26.08 -1.38
C VAL A 6 -17.73 -25.74 -2.89
N GLY A 7 -18.91 -25.76 -3.54
CA GLY A 7 -19.06 -25.34 -4.94
C GLY A 7 -18.87 -23.83 -5.16
N PHE A 8 -19.27 -23.00 -4.19
CA PHE A 8 -19.06 -21.54 -4.25
C PHE A 8 -17.59 -21.15 -4.02
N THR A 9 -16.85 -21.94 -3.23
CA THR A 9 -15.41 -21.76 -3.04
C THR A 9 -14.61 -22.18 -4.29
N SER A 10 -15.03 -23.23 -5.01
CA SER A 10 -14.33 -23.67 -6.23
C SER A 10 -14.58 -22.77 -7.45
N LEU A 11 -15.75 -22.12 -7.55
CA LEU A 11 -16.02 -21.11 -8.58
C LEU A 11 -15.39 -19.74 -8.23
N GLY A 12 -15.14 -19.50 -6.93
CA GLY A 12 -14.40 -18.34 -6.43
C GLY A 12 -12.90 -18.40 -6.72
N CYS A 13 -12.28 -19.59 -6.80
CA CYS A 13 -10.83 -19.71 -6.99
C CYS A 13 -10.29 -19.06 -8.28
N MET A 14 -11.04 -19.07 -9.37
CA MET A 14 -10.60 -18.51 -10.65
C MET A 14 -10.72 -16.98 -10.70
N GLY A 15 -11.70 -16.42 -9.99
CA GLY A 15 -11.83 -14.96 -9.76
C GLY A 15 -10.90 -14.44 -8.65
N CYS A 16 -10.62 -15.25 -7.62
CA CYS A 16 -9.75 -14.90 -6.50
C CYS A 16 -8.32 -14.61 -6.96
N PHE A 17 -7.76 -15.33 -7.93
CA PHE A 17 -6.46 -14.99 -8.49
C PHE A 17 -6.45 -13.63 -9.18
N GLY A 18 -7.53 -13.28 -9.89
CA GLY A 18 -7.69 -11.97 -10.51
C GLY A 18 -7.79 -10.84 -9.50
N VAL A 19 -8.63 -11.00 -8.47
CA VAL A 19 -8.81 -9.99 -7.40
C VAL A 19 -7.53 -9.84 -6.57
N LEU A 20 -6.87 -10.95 -6.19
CA LEU A 20 -5.59 -10.91 -5.49
C LEU A 20 -4.51 -10.24 -6.33
N GLY A 21 -4.43 -10.54 -7.63
CA GLY A 21 -3.49 -9.89 -8.54
C GLY A 21 -3.72 -8.38 -8.65
N LEU A 22 -4.98 -7.96 -8.75
CA LEU A 22 -5.36 -6.54 -8.80
C LEU A 22 -5.03 -5.83 -7.48
N PHE A 23 -5.29 -6.49 -6.34
CA PHE A 23 -4.97 -5.96 -5.02
C PHE A 23 -3.46 -5.80 -4.82
N VAL A 24 -2.66 -6.81 -5.20
CA VAL A 24 -1.19 -6.74 -5.15
C VAL A 24 -0.67 -5.67 -6.11
N GLY A 25 -1.24 -5.56 -7.31
CA GLY A 25 -0.89 -4.53 -8.29
C GLY A 25 -1.15 -3.11 -7.76
N LEU A 26 -2.31 -2.87 -7.15
CA LEU A 26 -2.62 -1.60 -6.50
C LEU A 26 -1.69 -1.28 -5.33
N LEU A 27 -1.32 -2.29 -4.54
CA LEU A 27 -0.41 -2.12 -3.41
C LEU A 27 1.00 -1.76 -3.89
N LEU A 28 1.50 -2.42 -4.93
CA LEU A 28 2.77 -2.08 -5.57
C LEU A 28 2.74 -0.69 -6.21
N LEU A 29 1.63 -0.31 -6.86
CA LEU A 29 1.45 1.02 -7.43
C LEU A 29 1.48 2.10 -6.34
N ALA A 30 0.78 1.89 -5.22
CA ALA A 30 0.81 2.80 -4.08
C ALA A 30 2.23 2.92 -3.49
N LEU A 31 2.97 1.82 -3.38
CA LEU A 31 4.35 1.81 -2.88
C LEU A 31 5.28 2.60 -3.82
N LEU A 32 5.11 2.47 -5.13
CA LEU A 32 5.82 3.27 -6.13
C LEU A 32 5.49 4.75 -6.03
N ILE A 33 4.20 5.11 -5.91
CA ILE A 33 3.77 6.51 -5.74
C ILE A 33 4.38 7.11 -4.47
N ILE A 34 4.32 6.39 -3.34
CA ILE A 34 4.91 6.85 -2.07
C ILE A 34 6.40 7.09 -2.24
N LYS A 35 7.13 6.17 -2.87
CA LYS A 35 8.58 6.31 -3.06
C LYS A 35 8.93 7.51 -3.95
N LEU A 36 8.14 7.73 -5.00
CA LEU A 36 8.35 8.82 -5.97
C LEU A 36 8.01 10.18 -5.36
N VAL A 37 6.87 10.27 -4.65
CA VAL A 37 6.47 11.47 -3.91
C VAL A 37 7.50 11.77 -2.83
N TRP A 38 7.99 10.77 -2.09
CA TRP A 38 8.98 10.99 -1.04
C TRP A 38 10.31 11.51 -1.56
N ALA A 39 10.81 10.94 -2.66
CA ALA A 39 12.04 11.39 -3.31
C ALA A 39 11.95 12.86 -3.77
N TRP A 40 10.75 13.40 -3.95
CA TRP A 40 10.56 14.80 -4.33
C TRP A 40 10.17 15.70 -3.15
N THR A 41 9.14 15.36 -2.38
CA THR A 41 8.63 16.21 -1.29
C THR A 41 9.56 16.31 -0.09
N VAL A 42 10.29 15.25 0.26
CA VAL A 42 11.15 15.27 1.44
C VAL A 42 12.37 16.19 1.29
N PRO A 43 13.14 16.14 0.17
CA PRO A 43 14.24 17.07 -0.02
C PRO A 43 13.76 18.52 -0.18
N ASP A 44 12.56 18.76 -0.73
CA ASP A 44 12.00 20.10 -0.91
C ASP A 44 11.46 20.70 0.41
N LEU A 45 10.85 19.88 1.27
CA LEU A 45 10.33 20.33 2.57
C LEU A 45 11.42 20.50 3.63
N PHE A 46 12.49 19.71 3.57
CA PHE A 46 13.52 19.69 4.60
C PHE A 46 14.95 19.69 4.03
N PRO A 47 15.32 20.70 3.23
CA PRO A 47 16.64 20.73 2.58
C PRO A 47 17.79 20.67 3.59
N GLY A 48 17.72 21.47 4.67
CA GLY A 48 18.79 21.51 5.68
C GLY A 48 18.88 20.27 6.59
N ALA A 49 17.80 19.51 6.77
CA ALA A 49 17.83 18.30 7.59
C ALA A 49 18.20 17.04 6.79
N VAL A 50 18.02 17.08 5.46
CA VAL A 50 18.59 16.09 4.55
C VAL A 50 20.12 16.26 4.46
N GLU A 51 20.62 17.50 4.34
CA GLU A 51 22.06 17.78 4.33
C GLU A 51 22.79 17.36 5.62
N GLN A 52 22.12 17.48 6.77
CA GLN A 52 22.64 17.05 8.06
C GLN A 52 22.58 15.53 8.28
N GLY A 53 22.05 14.76 7.32
CA GLY A 53 21.91 13.30 7.43
C GLY A 53 20.89 12.85 8.47
N LEU A 54 20.08 13.76 9.02
CA LEU A 54 19.03 13.45 10.00
C LEU A 54 17.81 12.83 9.32
N ILE A 55 17.65 13.08 8.02
CA ILE A 55 16.54 12.60 7.20
C ILE A 55 17.14 11.88 5.98
N ALA A 56 16.74 10.63 5.76
CA ALA A 56 17.20 9.86 4.62
C ALA A 56 16.54 10.36 3.32
N GLU A 57 17.36 10.94 2.43
CA GLU A 57 16.96 11.34 1.08
C GLU A 57 16.45 10.14 0.27
N SER A 58 17.18 9.02 0.36
CA SER A 58 16.83 7.77 -0.32
C SER A 58 16.14 6.80 0.64
N LEU A 59 14.86 6.52 0.42
CA LEU A 59 14.16 5.43 1.10
C LEU A 59 14.68 4.07 0.62
N THR A 60 15.12 3.26 1.58
CA THR A 60 15.36 1.83 1.36
C THR A 60 14.04 1.11 1.07
N TRP A 61 14.12 -0.03 0.37
CA TRP A 61 12.92 -0.83 0.07
C TRP A 61 12.13 -1.22 1.34
N TRP A 62 12.84 -1.47 2.44
CA TRP A 62 12.24 -1.82 3.73
C TRP A 62 11.51 -0.65 4.41
N THR A 63 12.05 0.57 4.31
CA THR A 63 11.40 1.78 4.87
C THR A 63 10.18 2.18 4.06
N ALA A 64 10.24 2.09 2.74
CA ALA A 64 9.09 2.29 1.86
C ALA A 64 7.95 1.30 2.15
N PHE A 65 8.28 0.04 2.44
CA PHE A 65 7.29 -0.98 2.82
C PHE A 65 6.58 -0.64 4.14
N LYS A 66 7.32 -0.19 5.17
CA LYS A 66 6.73 0.27 6.44
C LYS A 66 5.79 1.46 6.24
N LEU A 67 6.18 2.43 5.40
CA LEU A 67 5.34 3.57 5.06
C LEU A 67 4.08 3.14 4.32
N ALA A 68 4.18 2.21 3.36
CA ALA A 68 3.02 1.68 2.65
C ALA A 68 2.03 1.00 3.60
N ILE A 69 2.51 0.23 4.59
CA ILE A 69 1.65 -0.36 5.63
C ILE A 69 0.97 0.74 6.45
N LEU A 70 1.70 1.76 6.90
CA LEU A 70 1.11 2.88 7.66
C LEU A 70 0.05 3.63 6.86
N VAL A 71 0.32 3.93 5.59
CA VAL A 71 -0.63 4.59 4.69
C VAL A 71 -1.85 3.71 4.42
N ALA A 72 -1.66 2.40 4.23
CA ALA A 72 -2.77 1.46 4.07
C ALA A 72 -3.63 1.36 5.35
N LEU A 73 -3.00 1.36 6.53
CA LEU A 73 -3.69 1.39 7.81
C LEU A 73 -4.47 2.70 8.00
N LEU A 74 -3.86 3.85 7.71
CA LEU A 74 -4.52 5.15 7.77
C LEU A 74 -5.65 5.26 6.76
N GLY A 75 -5.46 4.76 5.53
CA GLY A 75 -6.49 4.70 4.50
C GLY A 75 -7.64 3.78 4.91
N SER A 76 -7.36 2.66 5.56
CA SER A 76 -8.37 1.78 6.14
C SER A 76 -9.15 2.50 7.26
N LEU A 77 -8.46 3.14 8.19
CA LEU A 77 -9.07 3.94 9.26
C LEU A 77 -9.91 5.10 8.72
N ALA A 78 -9.45 5.81 7.69
CA ALA A 78 -10.18 6.90 7.05
C ALA A 78 -11.37 6.39 6.22
N GLY A 79 -11.23 5.24 5.56
CA GLY A 79 -12.28 4.59 4.78
C GLY A 79 -13.43 4.04 5.62
N ILE A 80 -13.18 3.68 6.88
CA ILE A 80 -14.21 3.22 7.83
C ILE A 80 -15.31 4.27 8.06
N ARG A 81 -15.05 5.56 7.79
CA ARG A 81 -16.03 6.66 7.98
C ARG A 81 -16.92 6.93 6.76
N ARG A 82 -16.96 6.05 5.75
CA ARG A 82 -17.89 6.18 4.61
C ARG A 82 -19.00 5.13 4.67
N SER A 83 -19.83 5.27 5.69
CA SER A 83 -21.12 4.58 5.81
C SER A 83 -22.15 5.61 6.28
N SER A 84 -22.58 6.48 5.38
CA SER A 84 -23.81 7.26 5.49
C SER A 84 -24.39 7.49 4.11
#